data_AF-A0AAW8APX2-F1
#
_entry.id   AF-A0AAW8APX2-F1
#
_cell.length_a   1.000
_cell.length_b   1.000
_cell.length_c   1.000
_cell.angle_alpha   90.00
_cell.angle_beta   90.00
_cell.angle_gamma   90.00
#
_symmetry.space_group_name_H-M   'P 1'
#
loop_
_entity.id
_entity.type
_entity.pdbx_description
1 polymer ?
#
loop_
_entity_poly.entity_id
_entity_poly.type
_entity_poly.pdbx_seq_one_letter_code
_entity_poly.pdbx_strand_id
1 'polypeptide(L)'
;KAPPAELAPNCSAGGVIGVLPGVVGMIQATEAIKLLIGIGEPLSGRLMRFDALAMKFSEIRFKRRADCPCCSELRHSETQAPAV
;
A
#
# COMPACT_ATOMS: atom_id res chain seq x y z
N LYS A 1 1.42 5.01 -31.20
CA LYS A 1 0.86 6.20 -30.53
C LYS A 1 0.00 5.71 -29.38
N ALA A 2 0.27 6.10 -28.13
CA ALA A 2 -0.53 5.67 -26.99
C ALA A 2 -1.93 6.34 -27.04
N PRO A 3 -3.00 5.68 -26.57
CA PRO A 3 -4.34 6.28 -26.52
C PRO A 3 -4.37 7.50 -25.58
N PRO A 4 -5.32 8.43 -25.76
CA PRO A 4 -5.63 9.48 -24.77
C PRO A 4 -5.85 8.88 -23.38
N ALA A 5 -5.41 9.57 -22.32
CA ALA A 5 -5.42 9.04 -20.96
C ALA A 5 -6.83 8.64 -20.46
N GLU A 6 -7.89 9.31 -20.93
CA GLU A 6 -9.27 8.92 -20.62
C GLU A 6 -9.72 7.60 -21.26
N LEU A 7 -9.02 7.14 -22.30
CA LEU A 7 -9.29 5.90 -23.04
C LEU A 7 -8.32 4.77 -22.66
N ALA A 8 -7.37 5.03 -21.76
CA ALA A 8 -6.49 3.99 -21.25
C ALA A 8 -7.32 3.01 -20.39
N PRO A 9 -7.36 1.71 -20.74
CA PRO A 9 -8.11 0.74 -19.95
C PRO A 9 -7.55 0.72 -18.53
N ASN A 10 -8.44 0.85 -17.53
CA ASN A 10 -8.06 0.63 -16.14
C ASN A 10 -7.68 -0.86 -15.94
N CYS A 11 -6.99 -1.20 -14.84
CA CYS A 11 -6.55 -2.58 -14.59
C CYS A 11 -7.71 -3.60 -14.59
N SER A 12 -8.96 -3.16 -14.38
CA SER A 12 -10.16 -4.00 -14.50
C SER A 12 -10.50 -4.37 -15.95
N ALA A 13 -10.07 -3.57 -16.93
CA ALA A 13 -10.30 -3.80 -18.37
C ALA A 13 -9.07 -4.42 -19.08
N GLY A 14 -7.86 -4.16 -18.59
CA GLY A 14 -6.61 -4.70 -19.18
C GLY A 14 -6.17 -6.08 -18.65
N GLY A 15 -6.74 -6.52 -17.52
CA GLY A 15 -6.33 -7.75 -16.83
C GLY A 15 -5.01 -7.61 -16.06
N VAL A 16 -4.81 -8.50 -15.09
CA VAL A 16 -3.56 -8.63 -14.32
C VAL A 16 -3.03 -10.04 -14.48
N ILE A 17 -1.71 -10.20 -14.41
CA ILE A 17 -1.11 -11.54 -14.35
C ILE A 17 -1.61 -12.20 -13.06
N GLY A 18 -2.34 -13.31 -13.16
CA GLY A 18 -3.06 -13.91 -12.03
C GLY A 18 -2.19 -14.28 -10.83
N VAL A 19 -0.89 -14.52 -11.03
CA VAL A 19 0.06 -14.77 -9.94
C VAL A 19 0.43 -13.51 -9.13
N LEU A 20 0.24 -12.31 -9.68
CA LEU A 20 0.66 -11.06 -9.02
C LEU A 20 -0.07 -10.79 -7.71
N PRO A 21 -1.42 -10.87 -7.64
CA PRO A 21 -2.11 -10.77 -6.36
C PRO A 21 -1.65 -11.82 -5.36
N GLY A 22 -1.30 -13.03 -5.82
CA GLY A 22 -0.76 -14.10 -4.96
C GLY A 22 0.57 -13.71 -4.33
N VAL A 23 1.52 -13.22 -5.13
CA VAL A 23 2.83 -12.74 -4.63
C VAL A 23 2.64 -11.58 -3.64
N VAL A 24 1.84 -10.57 -4.00
CA VAL A 24 1.58 -9.41 -3.13
C VAL A 24 0.88 -9.83 -1.84
N GLY A 25 -0.06 -10.77 -1.90
CA GLY A 25 -0.74 -11.31 -0.72
C GLY A 25 0.19 -12.05 0.23
N MET A 26 1.16 -12.82 -0.28
CA MET A 26 2.15 -13.50 0.57
C MET A 26 3.11 -12.50 1.24
N ILE A 27 3.48 -11.41 0.54
CA ILE A 27 4.27 -10.34 1.14
C ILE A 27 3.46 -9.66 2.26
N GLN A 28 2.18 -9.35 2.03
CA GLN A 28 1.29 -8.78 3.05
C GLN A 28 1.11 -9.71 4.25
N ALA A 29 0.94 -11.01 4.03
CA ALA A 29 0.84 -12.00 5.11
C ALA A 29 2.14 -12.04 5.96
N THR A 30 3.29 -11.93 5.30
CA THR A 30 4.60 -11.85 5.99
C THR A 30 4.69 -10.59 6.86
N GLU A 31 4.25 -9.44 6.36
CA GLU A 31 4.20 -8.19 7.16
C GLU A 31 3.25 -8.32 8.35
N ALA A 32 2.09 -8.97 8.17
CA ALA A 32 1.15 -9.22 9.25
C ALA A 32 1.77 -10.11 10.34
N ILE A 33 2.48 -11.17 9.96
CA ILE A 33 3.19 -12.04 10.91
C ILE A 33 4.23 -11.24 11.71
N LYS A 34 5.07 -10.43 11.05
CA LYS A 34 6.06 -9.57 11.73
C LYS A 34 5.42 -8.67 12.78
N LEU A 35 4.27 -8.07 12.45
CA LEU A 35 3.51 -7.23 13.38
C LEU A 35 2.95 -8.05 14.56
N LEU A 36 2.37 -9.22 14.31
CA LEU A 36 1.75 -10.05 15.35
C LEU A 36 2.74 -10.55 16.40
N ILE A 37 3.96 -10.88 15.99
CA ILE A 37 4.98 -11.44 16.89
C ILE A 37 6.04 -10.42 17.30
N GLY A 38 5.94 -9.17 16.82
CA GLY A 38 6.82 -8.07 17.21
C GLY A 38 8.28 -8.24 16.76
N ILE A 39 8.54 -8.81 15.59
CA ILE A 39 9.91 -9.01 15.07
C ILE A 39 10.17 -8.29 13.75
N GLY A 40 11.46 -8.03 13.50
CA GLY A 40 11.93 -7.40 12.27
C GLY A 40 11.47 -5.94 12.13
N GLU A 41 11.64 -5.40 10.93
CA GLU A 41 11.21 -4.02 10.60
C GLU A 41 10.04 -4.08 9.60
N PRO A 42 8.80 -3.78 10.03
CA PRO A 42 7.65 -3.73 9.13
C PRO A 42 7.78 -2.62 8.09
N LEU A 43 7.13 -2.79 6.94
CA LEU A 43 7.00 -1.80 5.86
C LEU A 43 6.09 -0.60 6.22
N SER A 44 5.65 -0.49 7.48
CA SER A 44 4.81 0.63 7.93
C SER A 44 5.45 1.98 7.58
N GLY A 45 4.64 2.89 7.04
CA GLY A 45 5.08 4.20 6.56
C GLY A 45 5.88 4.19 5.24
N ARG A 46 5.98 3.05 4.57
CA ARG A 46 6.68 2.89 3.28
C ARG A 46 5.74 2.27 2.26
N LEU A 47 5.76 2.80 1.04
CA LEU A 47 5.07 2.22 -0.11
C LEU A 47 6.05 1.31 -0.84
N MET A 48 5.87 0.01 -0.72
CA MET A 48 6.62 -0.98 -1.51
C MET A 48 6.02 -1.06 -2.92
N ARG A 49 6.87 -0.92 -3.93
CA ARG A 49 6.54 -1.14 -5.34
C ARG A 49 7.25 -2.39 -5.83
N PHE A 50 6.46 -3.32 -6.35
CA PHE A 50 6.93 -4.54 -7.00
C PHE A 50 6.75 -4.40 -8.52
N ASP A 51 7.86 -4.32 -9.24
CA ASP A 51 7.90 -4.41 -10.70
C ASP A 51 8.13 -5.87 -11.08
N ALA A 52 7.09 -6.53 -11.57
CA ALA A 52 7.13 -7.94 -11.90
C ALA A 52 7.79 -8.27 -13.25
N LEU A 53 7.88 -7.30 -14.16
CA LEU A 53 8.57 -7.50 -15.44
C LEU A 53 10.08 -7.47 -15.23
N ALA A 54 10.56 -6.50 -14.45
CA ALA A 54 11.97 -6.37 -14.13
C ALA A 54 12.40 -7.19 -12.89
N MET A 55 11.44 -7.77 -12.17
CA MET A 55 11.63 -8.44 -10.87
C MET A 55 12.39 -7.57 -9.87
N LYS A 56 11.93 -6.32 -9.71
CA LYS A 56 12.54 -5.31 -8.83
C LYS A 56 11.61 -4.87 -7.72
N PHE A 57 12.18 -4.72 -6.52
CA PHE A 57 11.53 -4.12 -5.37
C PHE A 57 12.11 -2.73 -5.13
N SER A 58 11.24 -1.77 -4.82
CA SER A 58 11.63 -0.42 -4.42
C SER A 58 10.69 0.10 -3.36
N GLU A 59 11.18 0.96 -2.48
CA GLU A 59 10.40 1.56 -1.41
C GLU A 59 10.36 3.08 -1.58
N ILE A 60 9.17 3.66 -1.38
CA ILE A 60 8.98 5.11 -1.37
C ILE A 60 8.48 5.51 0.02
N ARG A 61 9.20 6.43 0.65
CA ARG A 61 8.75 7.06 1.89
C ARG A 61 7.85 8.24 1.56
N PHE A 62 6.71 8.34 2.24
CA PHE A 62 5.79 9.47 2.08
C PHE A 62 5.43 10.02 3.46
N LYS A 63 5.19 11.34 3.51
CA LYS A 63 4.74 12.02 4.73
C LYS A 63 3.22 12.17 4.69
N ARG A 64 2.58 12.11 5.86
CA ARG A 64 1.18 12.50 6.00
C ARG A 64 1.03 13.96 5.59
N ARG A 65 -0.06 14.28 4.88
CA ARG A 65 -0.40 15.67 4.59
C ARG A 65 -1.06 16.29 5.82
N ALA A 66 -0.66 17.53 6.15
CA ALA A 66 -1.21 18.24 7.29
C ALA A 66 -2.71 18.55 7.14
N ASP A 67 -3.18 18.72 5.91
CA ASP A 67 -4.57 19.00 5.54
C ASP A 67 -5.41 17.74 5.29
N CYS A 68 -4.89 16.53 5.57
CA CYS A 68 -5.59 15.31 5.24
C CYS A 68 -6.88 15.17 6.06
N PRO A 69 -8.08 15.12 5.45
CA PRO A 69 -9.33 15.02 6.19
C PRO A 69 -9.56 13.64 6.82
N CYS A 70 -8.63 12.69 6.74
CA CYS A 70 -8.77 11.35 7.33
C CYS A 70 -7.74 11.11 8.45
N CYS A 71 -6.49 11.52 8.25
CA CYS A 71 -5.38 11.16 9.14
C CYS A 71 -4.48 12.34 9.56
N SER A 72 -4.94 13.58 9.35
CA SER A 72 -4.31 14.75 9.98
C SER A 72 -4.49 14.68 11.49
N GLU A 73 -3.56 15.28 12.23
CA GLU A 73 -3.59 15.33 13.70
C GLU A 73 -4.90 15.93 14.25
N LEU A 74 -5.57 16.76 13.45
CA LEU A 74 -6.88 17.34 13.72
C LEU A 74 -8.00 16.32 13.96
N ARG A 75 -7.84 15.04 13.60
CA ARG A 75 -8.82 13.95 13.90
C ARG A 75 -8.39 12.96 14.98
N HIS A 76 -7.13 12.96 15.38
CA HIS A 76 -6.67 12.03 16.42
C HIS A 76 -7.24 12.36 17.81
N SER A 77 -7.69 13.60 18.05
CA SER A 77 -8.38 13.99 19.28
C SER A 77 -9.81 13.45 19.41
N GLU A 78 -10.46 13.01 18.32
CA GLU A 78 -11.85 12.52 18.35
C GLU A 78 -11.97 10.99 18.29
N THR A 79 -10.95 10.28 17.80
CA THR A 79 -11.00 8.79 17.68
C THR A 79 -10.28 8.06 18.81
N GLN A 80 -9.68 8.79 19.75
CA GLN A 80 -9.01 8.22 20.94
C GLN A 80 -9.89 8.33 22.19
N ALA A 81 -11.19 8.01 22.07
CA ALA A 81 -11.90 7.44 23.20
C ALA A 81 -11.39 5.99 23.35
N PRO A 82 -10.84 5.60 24.51
CA PRO A 82 -10.46 4.21 24.73
C PRO A 82 -11.75 3.37 24.66
N ALA A 83 -11.72 2.30 23.89
CA ALA A 83 -12.70 1.24 24.06
C ALA A 83 -12.49 0.66 25.48
N VAL A 84 -13.35 1.09 26.41
CA VAL A 84 -13.69 0.38 27.65
C VAL A 84 -15.10 -0.13 27.46
#